data_AF-A0A922ESI4-F1
#
_entry.id   AF-A0A922ESI4-F1
#
_cell.length_a   1.000
_cell.length_b   1.000
_cell.length_c   1.000
_cell.angle_alpha   90.00
_cell.angle_beta   90.00
_cell.angle_gamma   90.00
#
_symmetry.space_group_name_H-M   'P 1'
#
loop_
_entity.id
_entity.type
_entity.pdbx_description
1 polymer ?
#
loop_
_entity_poly.entity_id
_entity_poly.type
_entity_poly.pdbx_seq_one_letter_code
_entity_poly.pdbx_strand_id
1 'polypeptide(L)'
;MIFRVSPFASRADGCLRLPEIFFACLQLRHLHLRYCLFDPLPTFEGFDYLISIEFQNVAFTRNISFISKCPLLERLTLKGCTNNGNLDIDAPKLKLLYIHGSWNTICFRKTPLLASVTVRGELKYTETPGKIGVFRSLPVIESLAVEYHFWQILAAGNVPDRLPANLKYLRTLELPALRFEFLSEIPCALCLIRSSPNLQKLRLADFYTESTADDVKTVDEFLESQDFSDISLNKLREVDMRINDGLKPEMEFVKLLLVKSPVLETMHIRQCDGDFTMDIGS
;
A
#
# COMPACT_ATOMS: atom_id res chain seq x y z
N MET A 1 -21.78 14.98 11.46
CA MET A 1 -22.71 13.92 11.03
C MET A 1 -21.95 12.74 10.45
N ILE A 2 -22.37 11.50 10.71
CA ILE A 2 -21.85 10.29 10.07
C ILE A 2 -22.90 9.82 9.05
N PHE A 3 -22.51 9.57 7.82
CA PHE A 3 -23.39 9.04 6.80
C PHE A 3 -22.84 7.71 6.28
N ARG A 4 -23.69 6.68 6.29
CA ARG A 4 -23.37 5.33 5.85
C ARG A 4 -24.40 4.88 4.84
N VAL A 5 -23.97 4.50 3.64
CA VAL A 5 -24.81 3.84 2.63
C VAL A 5 -24.19 2.50 2.30
N SER A 6 -24.98 1.44 2.45
CA SER A 6 -24.59 0.07 2.13
C SER A 6 -25.82 -0.64 1.55
N PRO A 7 -26.00 -0.60 0.22
CA PRO A 7 -27.10 -1.32 -0.41
C PRO A 7 -26.96 -2.83 -0.14
N PHE A 8 -28.08 -3.52 0.04
CA PHE A 8 -28.10 -4.99 0.06
C PHE A 8 -27.67 -5.49 -1.32
N ALA A 9 -26.56 -6.21 -1.40
CA ALA A 9 -26.09 -6.81 -2.64
C ALA A 9 -27.02 -7.97 -3.03
N SER A 10 -28.06 -7.67 -3.80
CA SER A 10 -28.80 -8.67 -4.57
C SER A 10 -29.21 -8.11 -5.92
N ARG A 11 -28.22 -7.90 -6.80
CA ARG A 11 -28.31 -8.21 -8.24
C ARG A 11 -27.05 -7.73 -8.95
N ALA A 12 -26.60 -8.57 -9.88
CA ALA A 12 -25.76 -8.17 -10.99
C ALA A 12 -26.35 -6.89 -11.64
N ASP A 13 -25.46 -5.94 -11.93
CA ASP A 13 -25.64 -4.85 -12.90
C ASP A 13 -26.20 -3.48 -12.47
N GLY A 14 -26.03 -3.03 -11.21
CA GLY A 14 -26.26 -1.60 -10.93
C GLY A 14 -25.64 -1.04 -9.65
N CYS A 15 -24.63 -0.17 -9.78
CA CYS A 15 -24.22 0.72 -8.68
C CYS A 15 -25.37 1.67 -8.33
N LEU A 16 -25.69 1.84 -7.04
CA LEU A 16 -26.71 2.81 -6.61
C LEU A 16 -26.19 4.24 -6.80
N ARG A 17 -26.85 5.04 -7.64
CA ARG A 17 -26.52 6.46 -7.82
C ARG A 17 -27.00 7.25 -6.62
N LEU A 18 -26.08 8.01 -6.01
CA LEU A 18 -26.44 8.89 -4.90
C LEU A 18 -27.30 10.07 -5.40
N PRO A 19 -28.36 10.46 -4.66
CA PRO A 19 -29.22 11.57 -5.04
C PRO A 19 -28.49 12.91 -4.91
N GLU A 20 -28.79 13.90 -5.74
CA GLU A 20 -28.06 15.19 -5.74
C GLU A 20 -28.07 15.91 -4.37
N ILE A 21 -29.19 15.80 -3.63
CA ILE A 21 -29.35 16.37 -2.30
C ILE A 21 -28.29 15.88 -1.29
N PHE A 22 -27.71 14.70 -1.53
CA PHE A 22 -26.60 14.16 -0.72
C PHE A 22 -25.39 15.11 -0.73
N PHE A 23 -25.05 15.66 -1.88
CA PHE A 23 -23.89 16.54 -2.04
C PHE A 23 -24.09 17.93 -1.43
N ALA A 24 -25.33 18.30 -1.10
CA ALA A 24 -25.64 19.54 -0.38
C ALA A 24 -25.42 19.43 1.15
N CYS A 25 -25.08 18.24 1.67
CA CYS A 25 -24.90 18.03 3.11
C CYS A 25 -23.53 18.55 3.61
N LEU A 26 -23.47 19.84 3.97
CA LEU A 26 -22.23 20.50 4.38
C LEU A 26 -21.70 20.07 5.77
N GLN A 27 -22.55 19.55 6.65
CA GLN A 27 -22.18 19.17 8.03
C GLN A 27 -21.61 17.74 8.14
N LEU A 28 -21.30 17.13 7.00
CA LEU A 28 -20.82 15.76 6.91
C LEU A 28 -19.38 15.67 7.43
N ARG A 29 -19.17 14.78 8.41
CA ARG A 29 -17.85 14.57 9.03
C ARG A 29 -17.25 13.22 8.70
N HIS A 30 -18.09 12.20 8.53
CA HIS A 30 -17.64 10.86 8.13
C HIS A 30 -18.56 10.35 7.03
N LEU A 31 -17.95 9.89 5.94
CA LEU A 31 -18.66 9.37 4.79
C LEU A 31 -18.20 7.94 4.53
N HIS A 32 -19.14 7.01 4.64
CA HIS A 32 -18.94 5.61 4.30
C HIS A 32 -19.90 5.20 3.19
N LEU A 33 -19.37 4.80 2.04
CA LEU A 33 -20.16 4.34 0.90
C LEU A 33 -19.71 2.95 0.47
N ARG A 34 -20.67 2.08 0.15
CA ARG A 34 -20.41 0.76 -0.44
C ARG A 34 -21.26 0.56 -1.69
N TYR A 35 -20.70 0.00 -2.77
CA TYR A 35 -21.43 -0.37 -3.99
C TYR A 35 -22.30 0.76 -4.58
N CYS A 36 -21.75 1.98 -4.61
CA CYS A 36 -22.44 3.19 -5.06
C CYS A 36 -21.76 3.82 -6.28
N LEU A 37 -22.53 4.55 -7.10
CA LEU A 37 -22.01 5.44 -8.12
C LEU A 37 -21.90 6.86 -7.52
N PHE A 38 -20.66 7.32 -7.35
CA PHE A 38 -20.35 8.66 -6.89
C PHE A 38 -20.21 9.60 -8.10
N ASP A 39 -21.31 10.27 -8.43
CA ASP A 39 -21.42 11.20 -9.57
C ASP A 39 -21.86 12.60 -9.10
N PRO A 40 -20.95 13.38 -8.48
CA PRO A 40 -21.24 14.75 -8.08
C PRO A 40 -21.42 15.65 -9.31
N LEU A 41 -22.21 16.71 -9.15
CA LEU A 41 -22.31 17.78 -10.15
C LEU A 41 -20.94 18.45 -10.36
N PRO A 42 -20.65 19.00 -11.56
CA PRO A 42 -19.39 19.69 -11.83
C PRO A 42 -19.08 20.87 -10.89
N THR A 43 -20.12 21.47 -10.30
CA THR A 43 -20.04 22.58 -9.34
C THR A 43 -19.79 22.11 -7.90
N PHE A 44 -19.66 20.81 -7.67
CA PHE A 44 -19.43 20.27 -6.34
C PHE A 44 -18.02 20.61 -5.84
N GLU A 45 -17.97 21.48 -4.83
CA GLU A 45 -16.74 21.96 -4.19
C GLU A 45 -16.36 21.11 -2.96
N GLY A 46 -16.69 19.81 -2.94
CA GLY A 46 -16.30 18.93 -1.84
C GLY A 46 -17.11 19.15 -0.55
N PHE A 47 -16.52 18.73 0.58
CA PHE A 47 -17.14 18.79 1.90
C PHE A 47 -16.21 19.47 2.90
N ASP A 48 -16.62 20.64 3.42
CA ASP A 48 -15.78 21.48 4.30
C ASP A 48 -15.39 20.81 5.61
N TYR A 49 -16.29 20.03 6.19
CA TYR A 49 -16.14 19.44 7.53
C TYR A 49 -15.78 17.95 7.52
N LEU A 50 -15.50 17.38 6.35
CA LEU A 50 -15.27 15.96 6.20
C LEU A 50 -13.89 15.56 6.73
N ILE A 51 -13.90 14.62 7.67
CA ILE A 51 -12.72 14.11 8.40
C ILE A 51 -12.32 12.74 7.88
N SER A 52 -13.28 11.92 7.48
CA SER A 52 -13.03 10.53 7.09
C SER A 52 -13.86 10.11 5.88
N ILE A 53 -13.19 9.52 4.91
CA ILE A 53 -13.81 8.84 3.76
C ILE A 53 -13.47 7.35 3.84
N GLU A 54 -14.49 6.51 3.76
CA GLU A 54 -14.35 5.09 3.47
C GLU A 54 -15.24 4.70 2.31
N PHE A 55 -14.64 4.34 1.19
CA PHE A 55 -15.34 3.86 0.00
C PHE A 55 -14.98 2.42 -0.27
N GLN A 56 -16.01 1.61 -0.55
CA GLN A 56 -15.85 0.21 -0.94
C GLN A 56 -16.65 -0.07 -2.21
N ASN A 57 -15.99 -0.52 -3.28
CA ASN A 57 -16.60 -0.79 -4.58
C ASN A 57 -17.44 0.41 -5.07
N VAL A 58 -16.91 1.62 -4.89
CA VAL A 58 -17.52 2.85 -5.37
C VAL A 58 -16.98 3.16 -6.76
N ALA A 59 -17.88 3.35 -7.72
CA ALA A 59 -17.55 3.79 -9.06
C ALA A 59 -17.57 5.32 -9.13
N PHE A 60 -16.62 5.91 -9.86
CA PHE A 60 -16.57 7.35 -10.10
C PHE A 60 -16.84 7.65 -11.57
N THR A 61 -17.71 8.61 -11.84
CA THR A 61 -17.97 9.12 -13.20
C THR A 61 -16.94 10.16 -13.64
N ARG A 62 -16.24 10.76 -12.67
CA ARG A 62 -15.29 11.86 -12.86
C ARG A 62 -14.02 11.59 -12.04
N ASN A 63 -12.97 12.36 -12.32
CA ASN A 63 -11.78 12.31 -11.48
C ASN A 63 -12.12 12.71 -10.04
N ILE A 64 -11.46 12.09 -9.08
CA ILE A 64 -11.66 12.21 -7.62
C ILE A 64 -11.07 13.52 -7.05
N SER A 65 -11.07 14.58 -7.86
CA SER A 65 -10.50 15.89 -7.50
C SER A 65 -11.18 16.53 -6.28
N PHE A 66 -12.40 16.10 -5.91
CA PHE A 66 -13.10 16.61 -4.73
C PHE A 66 -12.32 16.39 -3.42
N ILE A 67 -11.40 15.42 -3.37
CA ILE A 67 -10.52 15.21 -2.21
C ILE A 67 -9.73 16.49 -1.89
N SER A 68 -9.26 17.20 -2.92
CA SER A 68 -8.57 18.50 -2.79
C SER A 68 -9.42 19.61 -2.17
N LYS A 69 -10.73 19.39 -2.13
CA LYS A 69 -11.73 20.31 -1.59
C LYS A 69 -12.26 19.88 -0.23
N CYS A 70 -11.62 18.89 0.41
CA CYS A 70 -11.94 18.45 1.77
C CYS A 70 -10.79 18.84 2.73
N PRO A 71 -10.73 20.09 3.21
CA PRO A 71 -9.55 20.63 3.92
C PRO A 71 -9.30 19.98 5.31
N LEU A 72 -10.31 19.33 5.88
CA LEU A 72 -10.23 18.66 7.19
C LEU A 72 -10.03 17.15 7.10
N LEU A 73 -9.83 16.60 5.89
CA LEU A 73 -9.73 15.16 5.69
C LEU A 73 -8.48 14.59 6.39
N GLU A 74 -8.68 13.70 7.34
CA GLU A 74 -7.63 13.02 8.09
C GLU A 74 -7.44 11.56 7.67
N ARG A 75 -8.50 10.91 7.16
CA ARG A 75 -8.50 9.49 6.80
C ARG A 75 -9.16 9.27 5.44
N LEU A 76 -8.45 8.60 4.54
CA LEU A 76 -8.95 8.21 3.22
C LEU A 76 -8.78 6.71 3.04
N THR A 77 -9.88 5.99 2.85
CA THR A 77 -9.90 4.56 2.55
C THR A 77 -10.66 4.32 1.26
N LEU A 78 -10.00 3.75 0.26
CA LEU A 78 -10.56 3.38 -1.03
C LEU A 78 -10.35 1.88 -1.25
N LYS A 79 -11.41 1.08 -1.27
CA LYS A 79 -11.38 -0.39 -1.44
C LYS A 79 -12.14 -0.78 -2.69
N GLY A 80 -11.54 -1.53 -3.62
CA GLY A 80 -12.17 -1.97 -4.87
C GLY A 80 -12.79 -0.83 -5.70
N CYS A 81 -12.31 0.39 -5.53
CA CYS A 81 -12.83 1.53 -6.28
C CYS A 81 -12.16 1.55 -7.66
N THR A 82 -12.97 1.67 -8.72
CA THR A 82 -12.47 1.66 -10.09
C THR A 82 -12.48 3.08 -10.66
N ASN A 83 -11.29 3.55 -11.04
CA ASN A 83 -11.12 4.70 -11.89
C ASN A 83 -9.93 4.41 -12.80
N ASN A 84 -10.11 4.45 -14.12
CA ASN A 84 -9.06 4.15 -15.10
C ASN A 84 -8.00 5.26 -15.20
N GLY A 85 -7.70 5.95 -14.10
CA GLY A 85 -6.94 7.19 -14.07
C GLY A 85 -5.91 7.29 -12.94
N ASN A 86 -5.41 8.50 -12.77
CA ASN A 86 -4.43 8.88 -11.76
C ASN A 86 -5.13 9.33 -10.47
N LEU A 87 -4.55 9.00 -9.32
CA LEU A 87 -4.98 9.44 -8.00
C LEU A 87 -4.06 10.56 -7.51
N ASP A 88 -4.49 11.81 -7.70
CA ASP A 88 -3.85 12.98 -7.11
C ASP A 88 -4.51 13.30 -5.76
N ILE A 89 -3.75 13.20 -4.67
CA ILE A 89 -4.20 13.49 -3.31
C ILE A 89 -3.62 14.83 -2.88
N ASP A 90 -4.47 15.86 -2.83
CA ASP A 90 -4.18 17.13 -2.17
C ASP A 90 -4.99 17.20 -0.87
N ALA A 91 -4.35 16.98 0.28
CA ALA A 91 -5.06 16.91 1.56
C ALA A 91 -4.12 17.29 2.73
N PRO A 92 -4.16 18.55 3.22
CA PRO A 92 -3.18 19.06 4.18
C PRO A 92 -3.22 18.40 5.55
N LYS A 93 -4.37 17.85 5.95
CA LYS A 93 -4.57 17.19 7.24
C LYS A 93 -4.59 15.67 7.16
N LEU A 94 -4.34 15.09 5.98
CA LEU A 94 -4.40 13.64 5.79
C LEU A 94 -3.30 12.96 6.60
N LYS A 95 -3.69 12.00 7.44
CA LYS A 95 -2.80 11.22 8.31
C LYS A 95 -2.71 9.76 7.87
N LEU A 96 -3.85 9.20 7.45
CA LEU A 96 -3.99 7.78 7.12
C LEU A 96 -4.57 7.62 5.72
N LEU A 97 -3.86 6.87 4.88
CA LEU A 97 -4.31 6.48 3.55
C LEU A 97 -4.32 4.96 3.43
N TYR A 98 -5.44 4.42 2.99
CA TYR A 98 -5.58 3.04 2.59
C TYR A 98 -6.17 2.97 1.19
N ILE A 99 -5.48 2.30 0.28
CA ILE A 99 -5.92 2.06 -1.09
C ILE A 99 -5.86 0.57 -1.34
N HIS A 100 -6.95 0.00 -1.84
CA HIS A 100 -7.02 -1.34 -2.38
C HIS A 100 -7.73 -1.27 -3.72
N GLY A 101 -7.06 -1.61 -4.82
CA GLY A 101 -7.63 -1.61 -6.17
C GLY A 101 -6.68 -1.01 -7.21
N SER A 102 -7.15 -0.90 -8.45
CA SER A 102 -6.27 -0.60 -9.57
C SER A 102 -6.21 0.86 -9.97
N TRP A 103 -5.02 1.45 -9.94
CA TRP A 103 -4.75 2.86 -10.29
C TRP A 103 -3.54 2.96 -11.23
N ASN A 104 -3.48 3.97 -12.10
CA ASN A 104 -2.32 4.14 -12.98
C ASN A 104 -1.14 4.77 -12.22
N THR A 105 -1.39 5.83 -11.45
CA THR A 105 -0.39 6.52 -10.62
C THR A 105 -1.02 7.08 -9.35
N ILE A 106 -0.22 7.25 -8.29
CA ILE A 106 -0.62 7.87 -7.02
C ILE A 106 0.36 9.01 -6.71
N CYS A 107 -0.16 10.23 -6.60
CA CYS A 107 0.61 11.44 -6.38
C CYS A 107 0.17 12.15 -5.09
N PHE A 108 1.14 12.52 -4.26
CA PHE A 108 0.92 13.22 -2.99
C PHE A 108 1.27 14.70 -3.14
N ARG A 109 0.28 15.58 -3.00
CA ARG A 109 0.46 17.04 -3.07
C ARG A 109 0.06 17.66 -1.74
N LYS A 110 0.92 18.50 -1.15
CA LYS A 110 0.61 19.22 0.10
C LYS A 110 0.02 18.32 1.20
N THR A 111 0.56 17.11 1.41
CA THR A 111 0.15 16.17 2.47
C THR A 111 1.22 16.05 3.57
N PRO A 112 1.57 17.13 4.31
CA PRO A 112 2.71 17.11 5.24
C PRO A 112 2.51 16.20 6.46
N LEU A 113 1.25 15.89 6.82
CA LEU A 113 0.90 15.10 8.01
C LEU A 113 0.68 13.61 7.72
N LEU A 114 0.87 13.18 6.47
CA LEU A 114 0.62 11.80 6.07
C LEU A 114 1.66 10.87 6.69
N ALA A 115 1.24 10.12 7.70
CA ALA A 115 2.10 9.27 8.52
C ALA A 115 1.96 7.78 8.16
N SER A 116 0.78 7.34 7.70
CA SER A 116 0.52 5.94 7.35
C SER A 116 -0.05 5.81 5.95
N VAL A 117 0.60 4.98 5.13
CA VAL A 117 0.17 4.67 3.77
C VAL A 117 0.10 3.17 3.57
N THR A 118 -1.06 2.68 3.15
CA THR A 118 -1.27 1.29 2.72
C THR A 118 -1.77 1.28 1.29
N VAL A 119 -1.06 0.61 0.39
CA VAL A 119 -1.43 0.45 -1.02
C VAL A 119 -1.46 -1.03 -1.35
N ARG A 120 -2.61 -1.49 -1.82
CA ARG A 120 -2.95 -2.89 -2.12
C ARG A 120 -3.56 -2.99 -3.51
N GLY A 121 -3.35 -4.10 -4.21
CA GLY A 121 -3.86 -4.32 -5.57
C GLY A 121 -3.00 -3.76 -6.73
N GLU A 122 -3.53 -3.85 -7.94
CA GLU A 122 -2.79 -3.71 -9.21
C GLU A 122 -2.52 -2.27 -9.68
N LEU A 123 -1.27 -1.82 -9.77
CA LEU A 123 -0.97 -0.59 -10.49
C LEU A 123 -0.82 -0.90 -11.99
N LYS A 124 -1.64 -0.28 -12.84
CA LYS A 124 -1.61 -0.54 -14.29
C LYS A 124 -0.33 0.06 -14.88
N TYR A 125 0.56 -0.80 -15.37
CA TYR A 125 1.76 -0.39 -16.08
C TYR A 125 1.39 0.43 -17.33
N THR A 126 1.81 1.69 -17.37
CA THR A 126 1.81 2.47 -18.62
C THR A 126 3.24 2.50 -19.14
N GLU A 127 3.46 2.01 -20.36
CA GLU A 127 4.75 1.75 -21.05
C GLU A 127 5.72 2.94 -21.19
N THR A 128 5.56 4.04 -20.45
CA THR A 128 6.47 5.18 -20.52
C THR A 128 7.57 5.09 -19.44
N PRO A 129 8.81 4.71 -19.80
CA PRO A 129 9.94 4.80 -18.88
C PRO A 129 10.15 6.25 -18.41
N GLY A 130 10.34 6.43 -17.10
CA GLY A 130 10.63 7.75 -16.49
C GLY A 130 9.43 8.53 -15.93
N LYS A 131 8.18 8.07 -16.12
CA LYS A 131 7.00 8.70 -15.49
C LYS A 131 6.52 8.03 -14.21
N ILE A 132 7.22 7.01 -13.75
CA ILE A 132 6.81 6.25 -12.59
C ILE A 132 7.22 7.00 -11.33
N GLY A 133 6.24 7.72 -10.80
CA GLY A 133 6.42 8.68 -9.73
C GLY A 133 5.59 8.36 -8.51
N VAL A 134 5.35 7.08 -8.22
CA VAL A 134 4.85 6.77 -6.89
C VAL A 134 5.93 7.22 -5.93
N PHE A 135 5.57 8.11 -5.00
CA PHE A 135 6.49 8.67 -4.02
C PHE A 135 7.47 9.76 -4.50
N ARG A 136 7.16 10.50 -5.59
CA ARG A 136 7.92 11.71 -5.98
C ARG A 136 8.05 12.75 -4.87
N SER A 137 7.15 12.74 -3.90
CA SER A 137 7.09 13.64 -2.75
C SER A 137 6.64 12.84 -1.54
N LEU A 138 7.56 12.11 -0.91
CA LEU A 138 7.24 11.43 0.34
C LEU A 138 7.25 12.42 1.51
N PRO A 139 6.12 12.58 2.22
CA PRO A 139 6.11 13.28 3.49
C PRO A 139 6.83 12.44 4.56
N VAL A 140 6.71 12.86 5.81
CA VAL A 140 7.20 12.15 7.00
C VAL A 140 6.39 10.87 7.23
N ILE A 141 6.52 9.88 6.33
CA ILE A 141 5.85 8.58 6.45
C ILE A 141 6.53 7.78 7.55
N GLU A 142 5.74 7.34 8.53
CA GLU A 142 6.17 6.50 9.64
C GLU A 142 5.78 5.03 9.44
N SER A 143 4.71 4.76 8.68
CA SER A 143 4.23 3.41 8.39
C SER A 143 3.88 3.25 6.92
N LEU A 144 4.45 2.23 6.27
CA LEU A 144 4.22 1.91 4.87
C LEU A 144 3.86 0.43 4.72
N ALA A 145 2.75 0.15 4.04
CA ALA A 145 2.36 -1.18 3.63
C ALA A 145 2.10 -1.23 2.13
N VAL A 146 2.74 -2.15 1.41
CA VAL A 146 2.71 -2.22 -0.06
C VAL A 146 2.64 -3.69 -0.54
N GLU A 147 1.68 -4.01 -1.42
CA GLU A 147 1.50 -5.36 -2.01
C GLU A 147 2.13 -5.51 -3.42
N TYR A 148 2.21 -6.77 -3.88
CA TYR A 148 2.82 -7.31 -5.10
C TYR A 148 2.88 -6.40 -6.36
N HIS A 149 1.79 -5.73 -6.74
CA HIS A 149 1.80 -4.95 -7.99
C HIS A 149 2.37 -3.54 -7.86
N PHE A 150 2.75 -3.15 -6.64
CA PHE A 150 3.56 -1.96 -6.41
C PHE A 150 4.96 -2.10 -7.06
N TRP A 151 5.46 -3.33 -7.18
CA TRP A 151 6.84 -3.64 -7.51
C TRP A 151 7.20 -3.45 -8.98
N GLN A 152 6.24 -3.66 -9.89
CA GLN A 152 6.41 -3.46 -11.34
C GLN A 152 6.75 -2.00 -11.70
N ILE A 153 6.39 -1.07 -10.80
CA ILE A 153 6.62 0.37 -10.93
C ILE A 153 8.07 0.74 -10.52
N LEU A 154 8.64 0.10 -9.50
CA LEU A 154 10.06 0.25 -9.19
C LEU A 154 10.95 -0.47 -10.23
N ALA A 155 10.45 -1.58 -10.78
CA ALA A 155 11.18 -2.44 -11.70
C ALA A 155 11.20 -1.99 -13.17
N ALA A 156 10.46 -0.94 -13.54
CA ALA A 156 10.35 -0.46 -14.94
C ALA A 156 11.64 0.13 -15.55
N GLY A 157 12.77 -0.01 -14.85
CA GLY A 157 14.08 0.33 -15.36
C GLY A 157 15.13 -0.02 -14.32
N ASN A 158 15.37 -1.32 -14.10
CA ASN A 158 16.25 -1.88 -13.06
C ASN A 158 15.95 -1.35 -11.65
N VAL A 159 15.49 -2.23 -10.75
CA VAL A 159 15.23 -1.85 -9.36
C VAL A 159 16.49 -1.19 -8.79
N PRO A 160 16.44 0.09 -8.36
CA PRO A 160 17.62 0.74 -7.82
C PRO A 160 17.97 0.10 -6.48
N ASP A 161 19.25 0.06 -6.12
CA ASP A 161 19.67 -0.48 -4.81
C ASP A 161 19.02 0.28 -3.64
N ARG A 162 18.73 1.58 -3.84
CA ARG A 162 18.07 2.47 -2.89
C ARG A 162 17.13 3.44 -3.59
N LEU A 163 16.05 3.83 -2.91
CA LEU A 163 15.17 4.89 -3.37
C LEU A 163 15.91 6.24 -3.36
N PRO A 164 15.61 7.16 -4.30
CA PRO A 164 16.21 8.50 -4.35
C PRO A 164 15.98 9.33 -3.08
N ALA A 165 14.90 9.04 -2.35
CA ALA A 165 14.58 9.66 -1.08
C ALA A 165 14.71 8.61 0.04
N ASN A 166 15.60 8.85 1.01
CA ASN A 166 15.70 8.02 2.20
C ASN A 166 14.40 8.12 3.01
N LEU A 167 13.78 6.98 3.31
CA LEU A 167 12.59 6.82 4.15
C LEU A 167 12.96 7.01 5.64
N LYS A 168 13.60 8.14 5.95
CA LYS A 168 14.25 8.41 7.25
C LYS A 168 13.29 8.40 8.44
N TYR A 169 11.99 8.59 8.22
CA TYR A 169 10.99 8.59 9.28
C TYR A 169 10.24 7.26 9.38
N LEU A 170 10.45 6.34 8.44
CA LEU A 170 9.76 5.07 8.40
C LEU A 170 10.22 4.20 9.56
N ARG A 171 9.24 3.77 10.37
CA ARG A 171 9.42 2.89 11.54
C ARG A 171 8.79 1.54 11.31
N THR A 172 7.70 1.48 10.54
CA THR A 172 7.00 0.23 10.23
C THR A 172 6.97 0.03 8.72
N LEU A 173 7.46 -1.12 8.27
CA LEU A 173 7.35 -1.58 6.89
C LEU A 173 6.58 -2.89 6.88
N GLU A 174 5.51 -2.95 6.09
CA GLU A 174 4.76 -4.17 5.85
C GLU A 174 4.81 -4.50 4.35
N LEU A 175 5.27 -5.72 4.03
CA LEU A 175 5.31 -6.28 2.69
C LEU A 175 4.35 -7.49 2.66
N PRO A 176 3.03 -7.25 2.67
CA PRO A 176 2.05 -8.32 2.52
C PRO A 176 2.12 -8.94 1.12
N ALA A 177 1.91 -10.25 1.05
CA ALA A 177 2.01 -11.07 -0.15
C ALA A 177 3.37 -10.95 -0.88
N LEU A 178 4.46 -10.90 -0.12
CA LEU A 178 5.83 -10.98 -0.66
C LEU A 178 6.18 -12.45 -0.90
N ARG A 179 6.43 -12.82 -2.16
CA ARG A 179 6.75 -14.20 -2.54
C ARG A 179 8.26 -14.38 -2.63
N PHE A 180 8.80 -15.30 -1.83
CA PHE A 180 10.24 -15.46 -1.69
C PHE A 180 10.89 -16.19 -2.87
N GLU A 181 10.10 -16.83 -3.72
CA GLU A 181 10.57 -17.64 -4.85
C GLU A 181 10.73 -16.80 -6.13
N PHE A 182 10.25 -15.55 -6.14
CA PHE A 182 10.28 -14.72 -7.35
C PHE A 182 11.34 -13.61 -7.26
N LEU A 183 12.34 -13.70 -8.14
CA LEU A 183 13.42 -12.69 -8.26
C LEU A 183 12.90 -11.28 -8.60
N SER A 184 11.69 -11.15 -9.14
CA SER A 184 11.08 -9.83 -9.39
C SER A 184 10.73 -9.05 -8.12
N GLU A 185 10.63 -9.72 -6.97
CA GLU A 185 10.13 -9.14 -5.72
C GLU A 185 11.21 -8.90 -4.67
N ILE A 186 12.14 -9.85 -4.50
CA ILE A 186 13.20 -9.78 -3.50
C ILE A 186 14.07 -8.50 -3.62
N PRO A 187 14.53 -8.08 -4.80
CA PRO A 187 15.27 -6.82 -4.95
C PRO A 187 14.46 -5.59 -4.53
N CYS A 188 13.14 -5.60 -4.76
CA CYS A 188 12.26 -4.50 -4.36
C CYS A 188 12.11 -4.42 -2.83
N ALA A 189 11.94 -5.57 -2.17
CA ALA A 189 11.92 -5.67 -0.72
C ALA A 189 13.24 -5.15 -0.13
N LEU A 190 14.37 -5.60 -0.67
CA LEU A 190 15.70 -5.14 -0.25
C LEU A 190 15.92 -3.63 -0.49
N CYS A 191 15.46 -3.09 -1.62
CA CYS A 191 15.51 -1.65 -1.91
C CYS A 191 14.81 -0.82 -0.81
N LEU A 192 13.60 -1.22 -0.40
CA LEU A 192 12.86 -0.54 0.67
C LEU A 192 13.55 -0.66 2.03
N ILE A 193 14.04 -1.85 2.36
CA ILE A 193 14.77 -2.10 3.60
C ILE A 193 16.03 -1.22 3.64
N ARG A 194 16.83 -1.20 2.57
CA ARG A 194 18.03 -0.34 2.43
C ARG A 194 17.70 1.15 2.53
N SER A 195 16.52 1.56 2.08
CA SER A 195 16.07 2.95 2.10
C SER A 195 15.49 3.38 3.45
N SER A 196 15.36 2.47 4.43
CA SER A 196 14.65 2.67 5.71
C SER A 196 15.59 2.58 6.93
N PRO A 197 16.49 3.55 7.14
CA PRO A 197 17.55 3.46 8.15
C PRO A 197 17.05 3.47 9.62
N ASN A 198 15.80 3.87 9.85
CA ASN A 198 15.20 3.95 11.18
C ASN A 198 14.08 2.93 11.41
N LEU A 199 14.06 1.87 10.59
CA LEU A 199 13.05 0.82 10.68
C LEU A 199 13.08 0.13 12.04
N GLN A 200 11.90 -0.04 12.65
CA GLN A 200 11.71 -0.63 13.98
C GLN A 200 10.87 -1.91 13.92
N LYS A 201 9.94 -2.00 12.96
CA LYS A 201 9.04 -3.13 12.76
C LYS A 201 9.02 -3.51 11.30
N LEU A 202 9.24 -4.79 11.01
CA LEU A 202 9.15 -5.36 9.68
C LEU A 202 8.13 -6.50 9.68
N ARG A 203 7.11 -6.40 8.81
CA ARG A 203 6.15 -7.47 8.58
C ARG A 203 6.28 -7.97 7.16
N LEU A 204 6.44 -9.28 7.02
CA LEU A 204 6.54 -9.98 5.75
C LEU A 204 5.46 -11.05 5.77
N ALA A 205 4.60 -11.08 4.77
CA ALA A 205 3.64 -12.17 4.66
C ALA A 205 3.77 -12.79 3.28
N ASP A 206 4.16 -14.06 3.23
CA ASP A 206 4.12 -14.82 2.01
C ASP A 206 2.68 -15.21 1.62
N PHE A 207 2.46 -15.39 0.32
CA PHE A 207 1.23 -15.91 -0.23
C PHE A 207 1.54 -17.14 -1.07
N TYR A 208 0.94 -18.27 -0.73
CA TYR A 208 1.12 -19.53 -1.46
C TYR A 208 0.85 -19.32 -2.95
N THR A 209 1.89 -19.54 -3.75
CA THR A 209 1.75 -19.67 -5.20
C THR A 209 2.64 -20.82 -5.66
N GLU A 210 2.21 -21.52 -6.71
CA GLU A 210 3.05 -22.57 -7.31
C GLU A 210 4.32 -21.94 -7.88
N SER A 211 5.47 -22.25 -7.28
CA SER A 211 6.81 -21.89 -7.77
C SER A 211 7.51 -23.12 -8.32
N THR A 212 8.37 -22.94 -9.33
CA THR A 212 9.22 -24.04 -9.81
C THR A 212 10.52 -24.12 -9.02
N ALA A 213 11.21 -25.27 -9.08
CA ALA A 213 12.54 -25.41 -8.49
C ALA A 213 13.57 -24.45 -9.09
N ASP A 214 13.37 -24.03 -10.35
CA ASP A 214 14.26 -23.09 -11.05
C ASP A 214 14.09 -21.66 -10.53
N ASP A 215 12.86 -21.27 -10.19
CA ASP A 215 12.55 -19.97 -9.56
C ASP A 215 13.28 -19.84 -8.21
N VAL A 216 13.13 -20.85 -7.35
CA VAL A 216 13.77 -20.90 -6.02
C VAL A 216 15.29 -20.85 -6.13
N LYS A 217 15.87 -21.62 -7.05
CA LYS A 217 17.32 -21.64 -7.31
C LYS A 217 17.83 -20.29 -7.79
N THR A 218 17.08 -19.62 -8.66
CA THR A 218 17.45 -18.31 -9.19
C THR A 218 17.51 -17.25 -8.09
N VAL A 219 16.55 -17.25 -7.17
CA VAL A 219 16.58 -16.33 -6.01
C VAL A 219 17.72 -16.66 -5.06
N ASP A 220 17.97 -17.94 -4.83
CA ASP A 220 19.05 -18.40 -3.97
C ASP A 220 20.42 -17.96 -4.49
N GLU A 221 20.72 -18.17 -5.77
CA GLU A 221 21.94 -17.66 -6.42
C GLU A 221 22.04 -16.13 -6.34
N PHE A 222 20.92 -15.42 -6.49
CA PHE A 222 20.89 -13.96 -6.32
C PHE A 222 21.27 -13.55 -4.90
N LEU A 223 20.68 -14.16 -3.87
CA LEU A 223 20.97 -13.85 -2.47
C LEU A 223 22.43 -14.17 -2.12
N GLU A 224 22.99 -15.26 -2.63
CA GLU A 224 24.39 -15.63 -2.44
C GLU A 224 25.37 -14.64 -3.12
N SER A 225 24.96 -14.06 -4.26
CA SER A 225 25.79 -13.11 -5.02
C SER A 225 25.79 -11.68 -4.49
N GLN A 226 24.83 -11.33 -3.63
CA GLN A 226 24.62 -9.97 -3.15
C GLN A 226 25.49 -9.67 -1.92
N ASP A 227 26.18 -8.54 -1.94
CA ASP A 227 26.80 -7.99 -0.74
C ASP A 227 25.76 -7.20 0.06
N PHE A 228 25.45 -7.68 1.26
CA PHE A 228 24.54 -7.02 2.19
C PHE A 228 25.27 -6.11 3.19
N SER A 229 26.56 -5.81 3.00
CA SER A 229 27.34 -4.90 3.85
C SER A 229 26.66 -3.54 4.03
N ASP A 230 25.95 -3.07 3.01
CA ASP A 230 25.27 -1.78 2.97
C ASP A 230 23.95 -1.75 3.77
N ILE A 231 23.39 -2.91 4.11
CA ILE A 231 22.20 -3.07 4.94
C ILE A 231 22.60 -2.95 6.41
N SER A 232 21.93 -2.05 7.13
CA SER A 232 22.09 -1.89 8.58
C SER A 232 20.74 -1.66 9.23
N LEU A 233 20.28 -2.64 10.01
CA LEU A 233 18.98 -2.64 10.68
C LEU A 233 19.14 -2.40 12.19
N ASN A 234 19.95 -1.40 12.54
CA ASN A 234 20.35 -1.09 13.91
C ASN A 234 19.22 -0.63 14.84
N LYS A 235 18.00 -0.46 14.33
CA LYS A 235 16.82 -0.06 15.10
C LYS A 235 15.67 -1.07 15.00
N LEU A 236 15.84 -2.14 14.24
CA LEU A 236 14.81 -3.16 14.04
C LEU A 236 14.65 -3.98 15.31
N ARG A 237 13.46 -3.92 15.91
CA ARG A 237 13.13 -4.58 17.19
C ARG A 237 12.18 -5.74 17.00
N GLU A 238 11.24 -5.62 16.06
CA GLU A 238 10.20 -6.62 15.84
C GLU A 238 10.19 -7.06 14.37
N VAL A 239 10.25 -8.37 14.14
CA VAL A 239 10.01 -9.00 12.84
C VAL A 239 8.85 -9.96 12.96
N ASP A 240 7.88 -9.85 12.05
CA ASP A 240 6.79 -10.81 11.88
C ASP A 240 6.84 -11.33 10.45
N MET A 241 7.09 -12.62 10.29
CA MET A 241 7.22 -13.28 9.02
C MET A 241 6.20 -14.42 8.94
N ARG A 242 5.40 -14.43 7.88
CA ARG A 242 4.65 -15.62 7.47
C ARG A 242 5.42 -16.27 6.33
N ILE A 243 5.81 -17.52 6.53
CA ILE A 243 6.53 -18.36 5.58
C ILE A 243 5.64 -19.50 5.13
N ASN A 244 5.87 -20.00 3.93
CA ASN A 244 5.07 -21.09 3.40
C ASN A 244 5.65 -22.46 3.81
N ASP A 245 6.78 -22.85 3.24
CA ASP A 245 7.38 -24.18 3.42
C ASP A 245 8.79 -24.15 4.06
N GLY A 246 9.28 -22.97 4.47
CA GLY A 246 10.65 -22.83 4.99
C GLY A 246 11.71 -23.02 3.92
N LEU A 247 11.42 -22.57 2.69
CA LEU A 247 12.30 -22.70 1.54
C LEU A 247 13.63 -21.97 1.77
N LYS A 248 14.67 -22.39 1.04
CA LYS A 248 16.02 -21.82 1.20
C LYS A 248 16.04 -20.28 1.11
N PRO A 249 15.36 -19.62 0.15
CA PRO A 249 15.32 -18.16 0.08
C PRO A 249 14.71 -17.49 1.33
N GLU A 250 13.65 -18.06 1.90
CA GLU A 250 13.02 -17.55 3.14
C GLU A 250 14.03 -17.59 4.29
N MET A 251 14.71 -18.72 4.44
CA MET A 251 15.69 -18.94 5.51
C MET A 251 16.94 -18.07 5.34
N GLU A 252 17.42 -17.84 4.11
CA GLU A 252 18.49 -16.89 3.85
C GLU A 252 18.07 -15.46 4.20
N PHE A 253 16.81 -15.08 3.95
CA PHE A 253 16.29 -13.78 4.36
C PHE A 253 16.21 -13.65 5.89
N VAL A 254 15.77 -14.71 6.59
CA VAL A 254 15.80 -14.76 8.06
C VAL A 254 17.21 -14.58 8.60
N LYS A 255 18.20 -15.31 8.05
CA LYS A 255 19.62 -15.18 8.43
C LYS A 255 20.12 -13.76 8.21
N LEU A 256 19.81 -13.16 7.06
CA LEU A 256 20.16 -11.77 6.76
C LEU A 256 19.60 -10.82 7.80
N LEU A 257 18.31 -10.92 8.13
CA LEU A 257 17.68 -10.07 9.13
C LEU A 257 18.32 -10.25 10.52
N LEU A 258 18.62 -11.48 10.93
CA LEU A 258 19.28 -11.75 12.22
C LEU A 258 20.70 -11.15 12.28
N VAL A 259 21.50 -11.31 11.23
CA VAL A 259 22.87 -10.78 11.16
C VAL A 259 22.88 -9.25 11.16
N LYS A 260 21.91 -8.62 10.51
CA LYS A 260 21.88 -7.16 10.32
C LYS A 260 21.09 -6.39 11.37
N SER A 261 20.44 -7.08 12.32
CA SER A 261 19.56 -6.48 13.34
C SER A 261 20.07 -6.75 14.76
N PRO A 262 21.13 -6.05 15.22
CA PRO A 262 21.77 -6.31 16.51
C PRO A 262 20.89 -6.02 17.74
N VAL A 263 19.78 -5.31 17.57
CA VAL A 263 18.85 -4.92 18.66
C VAL A 263 17.48 -5.59 18.52
N LEU A 264 17.39 -6.66 17.73
CA LEU A 264 16.14 -7.39 17.52
C LEU A 264 15.68 -8.03 18.84
N GLU A 265 14.45 -7.72 19.25
CA GLU A 265 13.85 -8.20 20.49
C GLU A 265 12.95 -9.40 20.24
N THR A 266 12.17 -9.35 19.17
CA THR A 266 11.20 -10.39 18.81
C THR A 266 11.24 -10.71 17.33
N MET A 267 11.23 -12.01 17.02
CA MET A 267 11.04 -12.53 15.68
C MET A 267 9.97 -13.62 15.73
N HIS A 268 8.84 -13.36 15.10
CA HIS A 268 7.74 -14.31 14.97
C HIS A 268 7.75 -14.88 13.56
N ILE A 269 7.94 -16.18 13.45
CA ILE A 269 7.84 -16.92 12.19
C ILE A 269 6.62 -17.82 12.30
N ARG A 270 5.67 -17.65 11.38
CA ARG A 270 4.42 -18.42 11.34
C ARG A 270 4.32 -19.12 10.00
N GLN A 271 3.87 -20.36 9.99
CA GLN A 271 3.56 -21.04 8.75
C GLN A 271 2.23 -20.53 8.20
N CYS A 272 2.10 -20.43 6.88
CA CYS A 272 0.81 -20.24 6.23
C CYS A 272 -0.04 -21.51 6.39
N ASP A 273 -0.74 -21.63 7.52
CA ASP A 273 -1.79 -22.64 7.66
C ASP A 273 -2.84 -22.37 6.56
N GLY A 274 -3.25 -23.39 5.82
CA GLY A 274 -4.15 -23.29 4.66
C GLY A 274 -5.57 -22.77 4.93
N ASP A 275 -5.82 -22.13 6.07
CA ASP A 275 -7.09 -21.55 6.47
C ASP A 275 -7.09 -20.03 6.20
N PHE A 276 -7.64 -19.66 5.05
CA PHE A 276 -7.94 -18.28 4.69
C PHE A 276 -9.05 -17.73 5.60
N THR A 277 -8.69 -17.22 6.77
CA THR A 277 -9.45 -16.17 7.45
C THR A 277 -8.52 -15.01 7.76
N MET A 278 -8.45 -14.05 6.83
CA MET A 278 -7.92 -12.74 7.16
C MET A 278 -8.94 -12.07 8.07
N ASP A 279 -8.65 -12.06 9.38
CA ASP A 279 -9.35 -11.22 10.34
C ASP A 279 -9.16 -9.75 9.93
N ILE A 280 -10.18 -9.22 9.27
CA ILE A 280 -10.27 -7.79 8.96
C ILE A 280 -10.78 -7.15 10.25
N GLY A 281 -9.86 -6.59 11.04
CA GLY A 281 -10.18 -5.80 12.21
C GLY A 281 -11.31 -4.82 11.92
N SER A 282 -12.34 -4.91 12.75
CA SER A 282 -13.62 -4.17 12.72
C SER A 282 -13.46 -2.66 12.92
#